data_AF-A0A2W6BNK1-F1
#
_entry.id   AF-A0A2W6BNK1-F1
#
_cell.length_a   1.000
_cell.length_b   1.000
_cell.length_c   1.000
_cell.angle_alpha   90.00
_cell.angle_beta   90.00
_cell.angle_gamma   90.00
#
_symmetry.space_group_name_H-M   'P 1'
#
loop_
_entity.id
_entity.type
_entity.pdbx_description
1 polymer ?
#
loop_
_entity_poly.entity_id
_entity_poly.type
_entity_poly.pdbx_seq_one_letter_code
_entity_poly.pdbx_strand_id
1 'polypeptide(L)' 'MNLLHVIQRYYPYIGGSEQYFQEVSERFARDGHRVRVFTTDAWDIEHFWSAGKRHISP' A
#
# COMPACT_ATOMS: atom_id res chain seq x y z
N MET A 1 13.73 -13.53 -3.47
CA MET A 1 14.44 -12.37 -2.88
C MET A 1 13.63 -11.78 -1.73
N ASN A 2 14.19 -10.83 -0.97
CA ASN A 2 13.44 -10.05 0.03
C ASN A 2 13.10 -8.67 -0.58
N LEU A 3 11.82 -8.40 -0.78
CA LEU A 3 11.31 -7.17 -1.42
C LEU A 3 10.51 -6.35 -0.41
N LEU A 4 10.78 -5.05 -0.34
CA LEU A 4 10.01 -4.07 0.43
C LEU A 4 9.43 -3.04 -0.54
N HIS A 5 8.12 -3.03 -0.67
CA HIS A 5 7.39 -2.00 -1.40
C HIS A 5 6.91 -0.94 -0.41
N VAL A 6 7.29 0.32 -0.63
CA VAL A 6 6.87 1.45 0.19
C VAL A 6 5.92 2.31 -0.65
N ILE A 7 4.68 2.45 -0.19
CA ILE A 7 3.63 3.19 -0.88
C ILE A 7 2.81 3.98 0.13
N GLN A 8 2.29 5.14 -0.26
CA GLN A 8 1.56 6.04 0.62
C GLN A 8 0.17 5.52 1.02
N ARG A 9 -0.53 4.81 0.12
CA ARG A 9 -1.81 4.13 0.37
C ARG A 9 -1.76 2.76 -0.28
N TYR A 10 -2.57 1.84 0.22
CA TYR A 10 -2.66 0.49 -0.33
C TYR A 10 -4.06 -0.08 -0.06
N TYR A 11 -4.22 -1.40 -0.18
CA TYR A 11 -5.46 -2.07 0.22
C TYR A 11 -5.93 -1.60 1.61
N PRO A 12 -7.23 -1.31 1.81
CA PRO A 12 -8.36 -1.49 0.89
C PRO A 12 -8.65 -0.31 -0.05
N TYR A 13 -7.80 0.72 -0.11
CA TYR A 13 -7.96 1.81 -1.08
C TYR A 13 -7.71 1.30 -2.51
N ILE A 14 -8.55 1.74 -3.46
CA ILE A 14 -8.43 1.35 -4.89
C ILE A 14 -8.09 2.58 -5.72
N GLY A 15 -6.91 2.54 -6.33
CA GLY A 15 -6.38 3.56 -7.23
C GLY A 15 -5.30 2.97 -8.13
N GLY A 16 -4.77 3.77 -9.06
CA GLY A 16 -3.80 3.28 -10.04
C GLY A 16 -2.48 2.78 -9.42
N SER A 17 -1.93 3.54 -8.46
CA SER A 17 -0.72 3.13 -7.73
C SER A 17 -0.94 1.91 -6.87
N GLU A 18 -2.07 1.86 -6.17
CA GLU A 18 -2.46 0.80 -5.25
C GLU A 18 -2.63 -0.51 -6.01
N GLN A 19 -3.34 -0.48 -7.15
CA GLN A 19 -3.51 -1.63 -8.03
C GLN A 19 -2.18 -2.08 -8.64
N TYR A 20 -1.33 -1.17 -9.12
CA TYR A 20 0.00 -1.53 -9.62
C TYR A 20 0.82 -2.27 -8.57
N PHE A 21 0.88 -1.71 -7.35
CA PHE A 21 1.64 -2.31 -6.26
C PHE A 21 1.01 -3.62 -5.78
N GLN A 22 -0.30 -3.79 -5.88
CA GLN A 22 -0.96 -5.07 -5.60
C GLN A 22 -0.54 -6.14 -6.60
N GLU A 23 -0.74 -5.88 -7.90
CA GLU A 23 -0.42 -6.85 -8.95
C GLU A 23 1.05 -7.27 -8.95
N VAL A 24 1.97 -6.30 -8.81
CA VAL A 24 3.41 -6.60 -8.80
C VAL A 24 3.84 -7.34 -7.53
N SER A 25 3.29 -7.00 -6.36
CA SER A 25 3.58 -7.69 -5.10
C SER A 25 3.11 -9.14 -5.15
N GLU A 26 1.87 -9.35 -5.59
CA GLU A 26 1.29 -10.69 -5.70
C GLU A 26 2.01 -11.53 -6.76
N ARG A 27 2.44 -10.91 -7.88
CA ARG A 27 3.26 -11.60 -8.87
C ARG A 27 4.58 -12.07 -8.29
N PHE A 28 5.32 -11.22 -7.59
CA PHE A 28 6.58 -11.62 -6.97
C PHE A 28 6.40 -12.66 -5.85
N ALA A 29 5.29 -12.58 -5.09
CA ALA A 29 4.95 -13.60 -4.11
C ALA A 29 4.69 -14.96 -4.79
N ARG A 30 3.95 -14.97 -5.90
CA ARG A 30 3.73 -16.17 -6.73
C ARG A 30 5.02 -16.75 -7.30
N ASP A 31 5.98 -15.89 -7.65
CA ASP A 31 7.32 -16.29 -8.11
C ASP A 31 8.26 -16.72 -6.95
N GLY A 32 7.74 -16.88 -5.73
CA GLY A 32 8.46 -17.43 -4.57
C GLY A 32 9.31 -16.42 -3.80
N HIS A 33 9.08 -15.11 -3.98
CA HIS A 33 9.81 -14.08 -3.24
C HIS A 33 9.10 -13.70 -1.94
N ARG A 34 9.87 -13.27 -0.93
CA ARG A 34 9.33 -12.72 0.31
C ARG A 34 9.06 -11.23 0.11
N VAL A 35 7.79 -10.89 -0.02
CA VAL A 35 7.33 -9.51 -0.25
C VAL A 35 6.73 -8.93 1.04
N ARG A 36 7.06 -7.67 1.33
CA ARG A 36 6.40 -6.86 2.36
C ARG A 36 5.96 -5.55 1.73
N VAL A 37 4.73 -5.14 1.99
CA VAL A 37 4.24 -3.81 1.66
C VAL A 37 4.19 -2.99 2.94
N PHE A 38 4.82 -1.82 2.91
CA PHE A 38 4.77 -0.84 3.97
C PHE A 38 3.96 0.36 3.47
N THR A 39 2.84 0.61 4.12
CA THR A 39 1.89 1.65 3.77
C THR A 39 1.42 2.37 5.02
N THR A 40 0.84 3.55 4.83
CA THR A 40 0.10 4.24 5.88
C THR A 40 -1.32 3.72 5.99
N ASP A 41 -2.02 4.17 7.01
CA ASP A 41 -3.45 4.00 7.27
C ASP A 41 -4.31 5.14 6.70
N ALA A 42 -3.73 6.06 5.93
CA ALA A 42 -4.45 7.16 5.31
C ALA A 42 -5.50 6.67 4.30
N TRP A 43 -6.72 7.17 4.40
CA TRP A 43 -7.75 6.99 3.37
C TRP A 43 -7.80 8.19 2.45
N ASP A 44 -7.94 9.37 3.05
CA ASP A 44 -7.88 10.65 2.35
C ASP A 44 -6.41 11.03 2.14
N ILE A 45 -6.07 11.54 0.95
CA ILE A 45 -4.69 11.90 0.63
C ILE A 45 -4.22 13.06 1.52
N GLU A 46 -5.15 13.92 1.94
CA GLU A 46 -4.92 15.04 2.83
C GLU A 46 -4.47 14.60 4.23
N HIS A 47 -4.71 13.34 4.63
CA HIS A 47 -4.23 12.82 5.92
C HIS A 47 -2.70 12.86 6.03
N PHE A 48 -1.97 12.95 4.92
CA PHE A 48 -0.53 13.11 4.92
C PHE A 48 -0.04 14.46 5.47
N TRP A 49 -0.86 15.51 5.43
CA TRP A 49 -0.47 16.86 5.87
C TRP A 49 -1.52 17.60 6.70
N SER A 50 -2.70 17.02 6.90
CA SER A 50 -3.79 17.60 7.68
C SER A 50 -4.31 16.58 8.69
N ALA A 51 -4.22 16.94 9.97
CA ALA A 51 -4.85 16.15 11.03
C ALA A 51 -6.38 16.08 10.85
N GLY A 52 -6.99 15.01 11.37
CA GLY A 52 -8.45 14.82 11.38
C GLY A 52 -9.07 14.32 10.07
N LYS A 53 -8.25 14.11 9.03
CA LYS A 53 -8.71 13.49 7.77
C LYS A 53 -8.92 11.99 7.94
N ARG A 54 -9.73 11.39 7.07
CA ARG A 54 -10.11 9.98 7.21
C ARG A 54 -8.86 9.09 7.11
N HIS A 55 -8.74 8.19 8.07
CA HIS A 55 -7.82 7.08 8.08
C HIS A 55 -8.61 5.81 8.42
N ILE A 56 -7.99 4.65 8.26
CA ILE A 56 -8.57 3.36 8.65
C ILE A 56 -7.82 2.83 9.87
N SER A 57 -8.51 2.17 10.79
CA SER A 57 -7.81 1.45 11.85
C SER A 57 -7.20 0.17 11.27
N PRO A 58 -5.95 -0.19 11.65
CA PRO A 58 -5.31 -1.45 11.24
C PRO A 58 -6.08 -2.71 11.65
#